data_AF-A0A268TPZ0-F1
#
_entry.id   AF-A0A268TPZ0-F1
#
_cell.length_a   1.000
_cell.length_b   1.000
_cell.length_c   1.000
_cell.angle_alpha   90.00
_cell.angle_beta   90.00
_cell.angle_gamma   90.00
#
_symmetry.space_group_name_H-M   'P 1'
#
loop_
_entity.id
_entity.type
_entity.pdbx_description
1 polymer ?
#
loop_
_entity_poly.entity_id
_entity_poly.type
_entity_poly.pdbx_seq_one_letter_code
_entity_poly.pdbx_strand_id
1 'polypeptide(L)'
;MDKKEQTGIYNVTFNEKRATPIQTDIELIENAIIESVVMYVKGYHLSNKDKGRGAEHIKLHLDPDSQGHIKLEELLNLGNFIRKYTKVFQEPFIDHKGGKIYEWENQEKIRFRVVVGRVGSGTDLPTYTHEQIITFYSDRNFNEAMQFKNPLVAKHYTDIKNNKSLDSQLQKIEQILNSKSSIDQKQKVFNEFERISKKVLNQEQKEIVQKLQNQHANNKALKP
;
A
#
# COMPACT_ATOMS: atom_id res chain seq x y z
N MET A 1 6.21 -13.23 8.95
CA MET A 1 7.30 -12.94 7.99
C MET A 1 7.90 -14.29 7.61
N ASP A 2 7.86 -14.69 6.33
CA ASP A 2 8.44 -15.98 5.91
C ASP A 2 9.96 -15.84 5.70
N LYS A 3 10.75 -16.45 6.59
CA LYS A 3 12.22 -16.43 6.55
C LYS A 3 12.78 -17.13 5.29
N LYS A 4 12.07 -18.12 4.75
CA LYS A 4 12.50 -18.89 3.58
C LYS A 4 12.39 -18.03 2.32
N GLU A 5 11.30 -17.28 2.18
CA GLU A 5 11.08 -16.35 1.07
C GLU A 5 12.15 -15.25 1.05
N GLN A 6 12.43 -14.62 2.19
CA GLN A 6 13.49 -13.61 2.33
C GLN A 6 14.87 -14.12 1.94
N THR A 7 15.26 -15.27 2.49
CA THR A 7 16.54 -15.91 2.17
C THR A 7 16.59 -16.25 0.68
N GLY A 8 15.45 -16.66 0.12
CA GLY A 8 15.29 -16.88 -1.31
C GLY A 8 15.55 -15.62 -2.14
N ILE A 9 14.89 -14.50 -1.81
CA ILE A 9 15.04 -13.22 -2.50
C ILE A 9 16.49 -12.76 -2.40
N TYR A 10 17.06 -12.73 -1.19
CA TYR A 10 18.45 -12.34 -0.96
C TYR A 10 19.41 -13.16 -1.82
N ASN A 11 19.28 -14.50 -1.80
CA ASN A 11 20.17 -15.37 -2.56
C ASN A 11 20.01 -15.20 -4.08
N VAL A 12 18.83 -14.82 -4.58
CA VAL A 12 18.65 -14.49 -6.00
C VAL A 12 19.31 -13.14 -6.33
N THR A 13 19.13 -12.14 -5.47
CA THR A 13 19.67 -10.79 -5.71
C THR A 13 21.20 -10.72 -5.59
N PHE A 14 21.79 -11.40 -4.60
CA PHE A 14 23.19 -11.20 -4.23
C PHE A 14 24.09 -12.42 -4.41
N ASN A 15 23.52 -13.63 -4.54
CA ASN A 15 24.27 -14.88 -4.66
C ASN A 15 23.95 -15.63 -5.98
N GLU A 16 24.36 -16.90 -6.09
CA GLU A 16 24.23 -17.70 -7.32
C GLU A 16 22.84 -18.33 -7.55
N LYS A 17 21.84 -18.03 -6.70
CA LYS A 17 20.50 -18.63 -6.85
C LYS A 17 19.80 -18.04 -8.08
N ARG A 18 19.28 -18.89 -8.97
CA ARG A 18 18.65 -18.43 -10.23
C ARG A 18 17.23 -17.89 -10.07
N ALA A 19 16.45 -18.44 -9.14
CA ALA A 19 15.09 -17.99 -8.87
C ALA A 19 14.57 -18.48 -7.52
N THR A 20 13.50 -17.84 -7.04
CA THR A 20 12.73 -18.27 -5.88
C THR A 20 11.23 -17.99 -6.10
N PRO A 21 10.33 -18.86 -5.65
CA PRO A 21 8.90 -18.57 -5.69
C PRO A 21 8.52 -17.50 -4.67
N ILE A 22 7.54 -16.68 -5.01
CA ILE A 22 6.86 -15.73 -4.13
C ILE A 22 5.38 -16.07 -4.13
N GLN A 23 4.82 -16.35 -2.94
CA GLN A 23 3.40 -16.67 -2.80
C GLN A 23 2.58 -15.38 -2.82
N THR A 24 1.59 -15.29 -3.72
CA THR A 24 0.72 -14.12 -3.87
C THR A 24 -0.61 -14.23 -3.11
N ASP A 25 -1.02 -15.47 -2.77
CA ASP A 25 -2.22 -15.79 -1.99
C ASP A 25 -1.86 -16.42 -0.63
N ILE A 26 -2.69 -16.19 0.38
CA ILE A 26 -2.55 -16.63 1.77
C ILE A 26 -3.34 -17.93 2.05
N GLU A 27 -4.43 -18.20 1.32
CA GLU A 27 -5.48 -19.15 1.79
C GLU A 27 -5.54 -20.52 1.09
N LEU A 28 -4.62 -20.84 0.17
CA LEU A 28 -4.79 -22.01 -0.70
C LEU A 28 -4.10 -23.31 -0.20
N ILE A 29 -4.91 -24.37 -0.13
CA ILE A 29 -4.53 -25.78 0.12
C ILE A 29 -3.69 -26.31 -1.06
N GLU A 30 -2.77 -27.23 -0.78
CA GLU A 30 -1.58 -27.63 -1.55
C GLU A 30 -1.70 -27.84 -3.08
N ASN A 31 -2.91 -28.00 -3.64
CA ASN A 31 -3.11 -28.23 -5.07
C ASN A 31 -3.33 -26.96 -5.91
N ALA A 32 -3.71 -25.82 -5.32
CA ALA A 32 -3.87 -24.52 -6.03
C ALA A 32 -2.60 -23.63 -5.97
N ILE A 33 -1.48 -24.19 -5.48
CA ILE A 33 -0.19 -23.49 -5.30
C ILE A 33 0.38 -22.98 -6.63
N ILE A 34 0.06 -23.59 -7.78
CA ILE A 34 0.73 -23.25 -9.05
C ILE A 34 0.27 -21.90 -9.60
N GLU A 35 -1.01 -21.55 -9.50
CA GLU A 35 -1.53 -20.28 -10.05
C GLU A 35 -1.26 -19.07 -9.15
N SER A 36 -0.96 -19.31 -7.86
CA SER A 36 -0.72 -18.30 -6.82
C SER A 36 0.77 -18.06 -6.53
N VAL A 37 1.66 -18.48 -7.43
CA VAL A 37 3.11 -18.31 -7.30
C VAL A 37 3.67 -17.49 -8.46
N VAL A 38 4.32 -16.38 -8.13
CA VAL A 38 5.12 -15.61 -9.10
C VAL A 38 6.60 -15.86 -8.85
N MET A 39 7.39 -15.96 -9.92
CA MET A 39 8.82 -16.22 -9.78
C MET A 39 9.59 -14.92 -9.63
N TYR A 40 10.36 -14.79 -8.54
CA TYR A 40 11.42 -13.80 -8.43
C TYR A 40 12.71 -14.42 -8.96
N VAL A 41 13.19 -13.91 -10.10
CA VAL A 41 14.25 -14.53 -10.90
C VAL A 41 15.48 -13.64 -10.92
N LYS A 42 16.66 -14.22 -11.16
CA LYS A 42 17.92 -13.48 -11.36
C LYS A 42 17.75 -12.41 -12.45
N GLY A 43 17.22 -12.83 -13.60
CA GLY A 43 16.90 -11.93 -14.70
C GLY A 43 18.16 -11.32 -15.32
N TYR A 44 18.03 -10.11 -15.85
CA TYR A 44 19.13 -9.39 -16.50
C TYR A 44 18.83 -7.89 -16.53
N HIS A 45 19.87 -7.09 -16.78
CA HIS A 45 19.73 -5.68 -17.15
C HIS A 45 20.67 -5.32 -18.32
N LEU A 46 20.13 -4.63 -19.32
CA LEU A 46 20.83 -4.13 -20.49
C LEU A 46 20.99 -2.61 -20.36
N SER A 47 22.13 -2.17 -19.81
CA SER A 47 22.40 -0.76 -19.51
C SER A 47 22.26 0.15 -20.73
N ASN A 48 22.62 -0.33 -21.92
CA ASN A 48 22.52 0.43 -23.16
C ASN A 48 21.08 0.71 -23.63
N LYS A 49 20.09 -0.02 -23.11
CA LYS A 49 18.68 0.12 -23.49
C LYS A 49 17.79 0.52 -22.31
N ASP A 50 18.38 0.66 -21.12
CA ASP A 50 17.67 0.79 -19.86
C ASP A 50 16.50 -0.20 -19.74
N LYS A 51 16.79 -1.47 -20.05
CA LYS A 51 15.80 -2.54 -20.10
C LYS A 51 16.31 -3.74 -19.35
N GLY A 52 15.45 -4.28 -18.49
CA GLY A 52 15.78 -5.48 -17.75
C GLY A 52 14.55 -6.11 -17.12
N ARG A 53 14.81 -7.17 -16.37
CA ARG A 53 13.81 -7.84 -15.55
C ARG A 53 14.47 -8.56 -14.39
N GLY A 54 13.69 -8.87 -13.36
CA GLY A 54 14.16 -9.66 -12.23
C GLY A 54 15.19 -8.93 -11.38
N ALA A 55 15.94 -9.69 -10.60
CA ALA A 55 16.83 -9.16 -9.57
C ALA A 55 17.95 -8.27 -10.12
N GLU A 56 18.56 -8.59 -11.26
CA GLU A 56 19.60 -7.75 -11.87
C GLU A 56 19.09 -6.35 -12.23
N HIS A 57 17.84 -6.24 -12.68
CA HIS A 57 17.23 -4.95 -12.95
C HIS A 57 16.80 -4.23 -11.67
N ILE A 58 16.17 -4.96 -10.73
CA ILE A 58 15.68 -4.40 -9.47
C ILE A 58 16.83 -3.93 -8.57
N LYS A 59 17.99 -4.57 -8.64
CA LYS A 59 19.18 -4.21 -7.88
C LYS A 59 19.64 -2.77 -8.12
N LEU A 60 19.37 -2.21 -9.30
CA LEU A 60 19.64 -0.80 -9.59
C LEU A 60 18.83 0.14 -8.69
N HIS A 61 17.62 -0.25 -8.31
CA HIS A 61 16.78 0.51 -7.40
C HIS A 61 17.24 0.40 -5.93
N LEU A 62 18.24 -0.41 -5.60
CA LEU A 62 18.81 -0.42 -4.23
C LEU A 62 19.81 0.72 -4.01
N ASP A 63 20.27 1.38 -5.07
CA ASP A 63 21.08 2.59 -4.96
C ASP A 63 20.22 3.75 -4.40
N PRO A 64 20.62 4.39 -3.29
CA PRO A 64 19.89 5.52 -2.69
C PRO A 64 19.62 6.70 -3.63
N ASP A 65 20.46 6.90 -4.64
CA ASP A 65 20.36 8.01 -5.59
C ASP A 65 19.57 7.63 -6.85
N SER A 66 19.23 6.35 -7.01
CA SER A 66 18.48 5.88 -8.19
C SER A 66 17.04 6.39 -8.21
N GLN A 67 16.54 6.72 -9.40
CA GLN A 67 15.11 6.84 -9.61
C GLN A 67 14.45 5.50 -9.32
N GLY A 68 13.43 5.51 -8.47
CA GLY A 68 12.73 4.30 -8.10
C GLY A 68 13.25 3.63 -6.82
N HIS A 69 14.10 4.32 -6.05
CA HIS A 69 14.83 3.74 -4.94
C HIS A 69 13.96 2.93 -3.96
N ILE A 70 14.40 1.71 -3.64
CA ILE A 70 13.83 0.84 -2.62
C ILE A 70 14.90 0.48 -1.58
N LYS A 71 14.47 0.35 -0.33
CA LYS A 71 15.34 -0.15 0.74
C LYS A 71 15.48 -1.68 0.61
N LEU A 72 16.60 -2.23 1.06
CA LEU A 72 16.81 -3.68 1.10
C LEU A 72 15.68 -4.40 1.86
N GLU A 73 15.26 -3.84 3.00
CA GLU A 73 14.16 -4.39 3.79
C GLU A 73 12.83 -4.43 3.02
N GLU A 74 12.59 -3.45 2.14
CA GLU A 74 11.39 -3.41 1.30
C GLU A 74 11.44 -4.52 0.25
N LEU A 75 12.61 -4.74 -0.37
CA LEU A 75 12.83 -5.84 -1.30
C LEU A 75 12.65 -7.21 -0.63
N LEU A 76 13.25 -7.42 0.55
CA LEU A 76 13.14 -8.68 1.27
C LEU A 76 11.70 -8.94 1.77
N ASN A 77 10.87 -7.91 1.89
CA ASN A 77 9.46 -8.03 2.27
C ASN A 77 8.48 -8.10 1.09
N LEU A 78 8.96 -8.19 -0.14
CA LEU A 78 8.16 -8.12 -1.35
C LEU A 78 6.90 -9.01 -1.32
N GLY A 79 7.05 -10.29 -0.98
CA GLY A 79 5.90 -11.21 -0.91
C GLY A 79 4.89 -10.83 0.17
N ASN A 80 5.32 -10.29 1.32
CA ASN A 80 4.39 -9.80 2.35
C ASN A 80 3.57 -8.60 1.85
N PHE A 81 4.18 -7.70 1.07
CA PHE A 81 3.45 -6.57 0.49
C PHE A 81 2.45 -7.01 -0.57
N ILE A 82 2.84 -7.96 -1.43
CA ILE A 82 1.92 -8.56 -2.41
C ILE A 82 0.74 -9.22 -1.71
N ARG A 83 0.97 -10.07 -0.70
CA ARG A 83 -0.11 -10.70 0.07
C ARG A 83 -1.03 -9.70 0.78
N LYS A 84 -0.47 -8.60 1.33
CA LYS A 84 -1.27 -7.52 1.92
C LYS A 84 -2.15 -6.82 0.88
N TYR A 85 -1.61 -6.56 -0.30
CA TYR A 85 -2.39 -6.04 -1.42
C TYR A 85 -3.52 -7.01 -1.79
N THR A 86 -3.21 -8.29 -2.00
CA THR A 86 -4.20 -9.32 -2.39
C THR A 86 -5.33 -9.42 -1.35
N LYS A 87 -5.02 -9.31 -0.06
CA LYS A 87 -6.04 -9.31 1.00
C LYS A 87 -7.05 -8.16 0.88
N VAL A 88 -6.63 -7.01 0.37
CA VAL A 88 -7.49 -5.81 0.25
C VAL A 88 -8.22 -5.78 -1.09
N PHE A 89 -7.52 -6.11 -2.18
CA PHE A 89 -8.00 -5.92 -3.55
C PHE A 89 -8.39 -7.21 -4.27
N GLN A 90 -8.16 -8.37 -3.65
CA GLN A 90 -8.39 -9.74 -4.15
C GLN A 90 -7.53 -10.12 -5.34
N GLU A 91 -7.41 -9.26 -6.35
CA GLU A 91 -6.71 -9.53 -7.61
C GLU A 91 -5.74 -8.39 -8.01
N PRO A 92 -4.64 -8.71 -8.72
CA PRO A 92 -3.77 -7.69 -9.30
C PRO A 92 -4.51 -6.85 -10.34
N PHE A 93 -4.06 -5.60 -10.51
CA PHE A 93 -4.51 -4.81 -11.64
C PHE A 93 -3.82 -5.30 -12.91
N ILE A 94 -4.59 -5.58 -13.96
CA ILE A 94 -4.05 -5.98 -15.26
C ILE A 94 -3.93 -4.74 -16.14
N ASP A 95 -2.71 -4.41 -16.57
CA ASP A 95 -2.51 -3.29 -17.49
C ASP A 95 -2.83 -3.67 -18.94
N HIS A 96 -2.84 -2.67 -19.83
CA HIS A 96 -3.16 -2.85 -21.25
C HIS A 96 -2.23 -3.82 -22.01
N LYS A 97 -1.08 -4.19 -21.42
CA LYS A 97 -0.13 -5.16 -21.99
C LYS A 97 -0.25 -6.54 -21.34
N GLY A 98 -1.25 -6.74 -20.46
CA GLY A 98 -1.42 -7.97 -19.70
C GLY A 98 -0.46 -8.10 -18.51
N GLY A 99 0.24 -7.03 -18.13
CA GLY A 99 1.08 -7.02 -16.95
C GLY A 99 0.24 -6.95 -15.68
N LYS A 100 0.52 -7.84 -14.72
CA LYS A 100 -0.05 -7.83 -13.38
C LYS A 100 0.66 -6.78 -12.52
N ILE A 101 -0.10 -5.91 -11.89
CA ILE A 101 0.41 -4.76 -11.15
C ILE A 101 -0.10 -4.80 -9.72
N TYR A 102 0.83 -4.67 -8.78
CA TYR A 102 0.59 -4.52 -7.35
C TYR A 102 1.13 -3.17 -6.91
N GLU A 103 0.31 -2.39 -6.21
CA GLU A 103 0.67 -1.03 -5.81
C GLU A 103 0.21 -0.72 -4.40
N TRP A 104 1.02 0.02 -3.65
CA TRP A 104 0.66 0.44 -2.31
C TRP A 104 1.37 1.74 -1.91
N GLU A 105 0.83 2.41 -0.90
CA GLU A 105 1.45 3.54 -0.21
C GLU A 105 1.85 3.10 1.21
N ASN A 106 3.07 3.45 1.63
CA ASN A 106 3.50 3.22 3.01
C ASN A 106 3.11 4.40 3.92
N GLN A 107 3.47 4.31 5.20
CA GLN A 107 3.18 5.35 6.19
C GLN A 107 3.93 6.66 5.92
N GLU A 108 5.10 6.58 5.28
CA GLU A 108 5.92 7.72 4.85
C GLU A 108 5.39 8.39 3.57
N LYS A 109 4.23 7.97 3.05
CA LYS A 109 3.62 8.47 1.80
C LYS A 109 4.38 8.13 0.53
N ILE A 110 5.23 7.11 0.61
CA ILE A 110 6.00 6.59 -0.51
C ILE A 110 5.19 5.52 -1.19
N ARG A 111 5.11 5.60 -2.51
CA ARG A 111 4.30 4.70 -3.34
C ARG A 111 5.18 3.70 -4.02
N PHE A 112 4.73 2.45 -4.04
CA PHE A 112 5.47 1.32 -4.55
C PHE A 112 4.69 0.66 -5.67
N ARG A 113 5.42 0.12 -6.66
CA ARG A 113 4.84 -0.67 -7.74
C ARG A 113 5.69 -1.91 -7.99
N VAL A 114 5.01 -3.05 -8.07
CA VAL A 114 5.55 -4.30 -8.58
C VAL A 114 4.86 -4.59 -9.90
N VAL A 115 5.65 -4.92 -10.92
CA VAL A 115 5.15 -5.36 -12.22
C VAL A 115 5.52 -6.82 -12.41
N VAL A 116 4.51 -7.66 -12.59
CA VAL A 116 4.64 -9.07 -12.93
C VAL A 116 4.22 -9.24 -14.39
N GLY A 117 5.05 -9.93 -15.16
CA GLY A 117 4.83 -10.13 -16.58
C GLY A 117 4.93 -11.60 -16.94
N ARG A 118 4.18 -12.00 -17.96
CA ARG A 118 4.33 -13.31 -18.57
C ARG A 118 5.56 -13.31 -19.48
N VAL A 119 6.46 -14.27 -19.29
CA VAL A 119 7.65 -14.44 -20.12
C VAL A 119 7.50 -15.71 -20.94
N GLY A 120 7.82 -15.63 -22.24
CA GLY A 120 7.71 -16.77 -23.17
C GLY A 120 8.60 -17.95 -22.76
N SER A 121 8.25 -19.14 -23.25
CA SER A 121 9.05 -20.36 -23.10
C SER A 121 10.42 -20.19 -23.77
N GLY A 122 11.50 -20.57 -23.06
CA GLY A 122 12.89 -20.39 -23.53
C GLY A 122 13.86 -19.87 -22.47
N THR A 123 13.39 -19.61 -21.24
CA THR A 123 14.26 -19.38 -20.09
C THR A 123 14.48 -20.69 -19.34
N ASP A 124 15.70 -21.04 -18.89
CA ASP A 124 16.02 -22.25 -18.09
C ASP A 124 15.36 -22.27 -16.69
N LEU A 125 14.22 -21.61 -16.53
CA LEU A 125 13.47 -21.53 -15.29
C LEU A 125 12.38 -22.60 -15.30
N PRO A 126 12.00 -23.12 -14.12
CA PRO A 126 10.99 -24.15 -14.02
C PRO A 126 9.68 -23.73 -14.71
N THR A 127 9.12 -24.62 -15.52
CA THR A 127 7.94 -24.41 -16.39
C THR A 127 6.63 -24.13 -15.62
N TYR A 128 6.66 -24.16 -14.29
CA TYR A 128 5.47 -24.21 -13.45
C TYR A 128 4.67 -22.90 -13.47
N THR A 129 5.31 -21.74 -13.61
CA THR A 129 4.59 -20.47 -13.80
C THR A 129 5.31 -19.59 -14.82
N HIS A 130 4.57 -19.07 -15.79
CA HIS A 130 5.14 -18.16 -16.81
C HIS A 130 5.26 -16.73 -16.27
N GLU A 131 4.83 -16.48 -15.04
CA GLU A 131 4.74 -15.15 -14.44
C GLU A 131 5.97 -14.86 -13.58
N GLN A 132 6.63 -13.75 -13.92
CA GLN A 132 7.87 -13.37 -13.30
C GLN A 132 7.81 -11.91 -12.87
N ILE A 133 8.39 -11.62 -11.71
CA ILE A 133 8.56 -10.23 -11.26
C ILE A 133 9.55 -9.57 -12.22
N ILE A 134 9.06 -8.58 -12.96
CA ILE A 134 9.83 -7.82 -13.94
C ILE A 134 10.58 -6.70 -13.23
N THR A 135 9.88 -5.88 -12.45
CA THR A 135 10.48 -4.78 -11.71
C THR A 135 9.72 -4.51 -10.41
N PHE A 136 10.42 -3.92 -9.45
CA PHE A 136 9.92 -3.42 -8.18
C PHE A 136 10.64 -2.12 -7.87
N TYR A 137 9.88 -1.04 -7.74
CA TYR A 137 10.41 0.30 -7.49
C TYR A 137 9.44 1.12 -6.65
N SER A 138 9.92 2.22 -6.08
CA SER A 138 9.10 3.23 -5.42
C SER A 138 9.04 4.53 -6.21
N ASP A 139 8.36 5.57 -5.72
CA ASP A 139 8.42 6.91 -6.29
C ASP A 139 9.49 7.81 -5.64
N ARG A 140 10.39 7.24 -4.83
CA ARG A 140 11.57 7.96 -4.36
C ARG A 140 12.43 8.41 -5.54
N ASN A 141 12.96 9.62 -5.42
CA ASN A 141 13.82 10.28 -6.40
C ASN A 141 13.13 10.53 -7.76
N PHE A 142 11.79 10.46 -7.81
CA PHE A 142 11.02 10.96 -8.95
C PHE A 142 10.76 12.46 -8.80
N ASN A 143 10.61 13.17 -9.92
CA ASN A 143 10.23 14.58 -9.93
C ASN A 143 8.79 14.80 -9.44
N GLU A 144 7.92 13.81 -9.67
CA GLU A 144 6.52 13.83 -9.27
C GLU A 144 6.13 12.50 -8.62
N ALA A 145 5.21 12.56 -7.66
CA ALA A 145 4.68 11.37 -7.00
C ALA A 145 4.01 10.44 -8.02
N MET A 146 4.29 9.15 -7.92
CA MET A 146 3.76 8.16 -8.86
C MET A 146 2.25 8.08 -8.74
N GLN A 147 1.53 8.16 -9.87
CA GLN A 147 0.09 7.90 -9.89
C GLN A 147 -0.16 6.40 -9.89
N PHE A 148 -1.11 5.95 -9.07
CA PHE A 148 -1.57 4.56 -9.09
C PHE A 148 -2.22 4.23 -10.42
N LYS A 149 -1.87 3.07 -10.98
CA LYS A 149 -2.51 2.55 -12.19
C LYS A 149 -3.86 1.95 -11.86
N ASN A 150 -4.02 1.32 -10.69
CA ASN A 150 -5.29 0.78 -10.26
C ASN A 150 -6.18 1.88 -9.63
N PRO A 151 -7.35 2.21 -10.21
CA PRO A 151 -8.26 3.20 -9.64
C PRO A 151 -8.78 2.83 -8.26
N LEU A 152 -8.90 1.53 -7.95
CA LEU A 152 -9.33 1.06 -6.62
C LEU A 152 -8.28 1.36 -5.56
N VAL A 153 -7.00 1.24 -5.90
CA VAL A 153 -5.89 1.61 -5.02
C VAL A 153 -5.87 3.12 -4.80
N ALA A 154 -6.03 3.90 -5.87
CA ALA A 154 -6.10 5.35 -5.79
C ALA A 154 -7.24 5.82 -4.85
N LYS A 155 -8.42 5.23 -5.02
CA LYS A 155 -9.58 5.50 -4.17
C LYS A 155 -9.32 5.11 -2.71
N HIS A 156 -8.79 3.91 -2.47
CA HIS A 156 -8.48 3.41 -1.13
C HIS A 156 -7.59 4.37 -0.33
N TYR A 157 -6.48 4.82 -0.92
CA TYR A 157 -5.56 5.74 -0.23
C TYR A 157 -6.11 7.18 -0.11
N THR A 158 -6.97 7.60 -1.04
CA THR A 158 -7.70 8.87 -0.94
C THR A 158 -8.69 8.83 0.23
N ASP A 159 -9.45 7.74 0.36
CA ASP A 159 -10.42 7.54 1.44
C ASP A 159 -9.73 7.48 2.81
N ILE A 160 -8.60 6.77 2.91
CA ILE A 160 -7.78 6.75 4.14
C ILE A 160 -7.30 8.16 4.52
N LYS A 161 -6.83 8.93 3.54
CA LYS A 161 -6.35 10.30 3.77
C LYS A 161 -7.50 11.20 4.27
N ASN A 162 -8.67 11.08 3.65
CA ASN A 162 -9.85 11.84 4.02
C ASN A 162 -10.35 11.47 5.43
N ASN A 163 -10.42 10.18 5.74
CA ASN A 163 -10.83 9.69 7.06
C ASN A 163 -9.86 10.14 8.16
N LYS A 164 -8.54 10.01 7.94
CA LYS A 164 -7.54 10.50 8.90
C LYS A 164 -7.64 12.01 9.12
N SER A 165 -7.92 12.78 8.06
CA SER A 165 -8.19 14.21 8.19
C SER A 165 -9.41 14.47 9.06
N LEU A 166 -10.49 13.71 8.86
CA LEU A 166 -11.73 13.84 9.61
C LEU A 166 -11.54 13.50 11.10
N ASP A 167 -10.85 12.41 11.41
CA ASP A 167 -10.57 12.00 12.79
C ASP A 167 -9.74 13.06 13.51
N SER A 168 -8.77 13.68 12.82
CA SER A 168 -7.97 14.77 13.40
C SER A 168 -8.80 16.04 13.67
N GLN A 169 -9.83 16.30 12.85
CA GLN A 169 -10.78 17.40 13.07
C GLN A 169 -11.67 17.09 14.28
N LEU A 170 -12.19 15.86 14.39
CA LEU A 170 -13.02 15.43 15.52
C LEU A 170 -12.25 15.48 16.85
N GLN A 171 -10.98 15.08 16.87
CA GLN A 171 -10.12 15.18 18.06
C GLN A 171 -9.92 16.63 18.52
N LYS A 172 -9.70 17.56 17.58
CA LYS A 172 -9.59 19.00 17.90
C LYS A 172 -10.89 19.55 18.48
N ILE A 173 -12.03 19.16 17.89
CA ILE A 173 -13.36 19.55 18.36
C ILE A 173 -13.58 19.06 19.80
N GLU A 174 -13.28 17.79 20.07
CA GLU A 174 -13.40 17.19 21.40
C GLU A 174 -12.50 17.90 22.43
N GLN A 175 -11.25 18.19 22.09
CA GLN A 175 -10.34 18.96 22.95
C GLN A 175 -10.89 20.35 23.29
N ILE A 176 -11.42 21.07 22.30
CA ILE A 176 -11.97 22.42 22.53
C ILE A 176 -13.22 22.35 23.42
N LEU A 177 -14.11 21.39 23.19
CA LEU A 177 -15.32 21.19 24.00
C LEU A 177 -14.99 20.86 25.47
N ASN A 178 -13.95 20.05 25.70
CA ASN A 178 -13.50 19.63 27.03
C ASN A 178 -12.62 20.68 27.75
N SER A 179 -12.06 21.65 27.02
CA SER A 179 -11.26 22.73 27.61
C SER A 179 -12.13 23.79 28.34
N LYS A 180 -11.50 24.64 29.18
CA LYS A 180 -12.15 25.84 29.78
C LYS A 180 -12.33 26.99 28.77
N SER A 181 -12.50 26.68 27.49
CA SER A 181 -12.74 27.66 26.42
C SER A 181 -14.05 28.42 26.62
N SER A 182 -14.12 29.64 26.08
CA SER A 182 -15.32 30.49 26.17
C SER A 182 -16.53 29.81 25.52
N ILE A 183 -17.73 30.07 26.04
CA ILE A 183 -19.00 29.54 25.51
C ILE A 183 -19.16 29.87 24.02
N ASP A 184 -18.74 31.05 23.58
CA ASP A 184 -18.80 31.44 22.16
C ASP A 184 -17.86 30.61 21.27
N GLN A 185 -16.71 30.21 21.81
CA GLN A 185 -15.77 29.33 21.11
C GLN A 185 -16.35 27.92 21.01
N LYS A 186 -16.95 27.40 22.08
CA LYS A 186 -17.65 26.10 22.07
C LYS A 186 -18.83 26.09 21.09
N GLN A 187 -19.59 27.18 21.01
CA GLN A 187 -20.74 27.28 20.10
C GLN A 187 -20.32 27.34 18.62
N LYS A 188 -19.21 28.03 18.29
CA LYS A 188 -18.63 28.02 16.92
C LYS A 188 -18.20 26.61 16.51
N VAL A 189 -17.51 25.91 17.41
CA VAL A 189 -17.05 24.54 17.19
C VAL A 189 -18.22 23.56 17.04
N PHE A 190 -19.29 23.75 17.81
CA PHE A 190 -20.53 22.95 17.66
C PHE A 190 -21.18 23.11 16.28
N ASN A 191 -21.20 24.33 15.73
CA ASN A 191 -21.74 24.59 14.39
C ASN A 191 -20.88 23.96 13.28
N GLU A 192 -19.55 23.95 13.45
CA GLU A 192 -18.63 23.27 12.54
C GLU A 192 -18.83 21.74 12.56
N PHE A 193 -19.02 21.20 13.75
CA PHE A 193 -19.31 19.78 13.97
C PHE A 193 -20.64 19.33 13.35
N GLU A 194 -21.71 20.11 13.49
CA GLU A 194 -23.01 19.88 12.82
C GLU A 194 -22.86 19.83 11.28
N ARG A 195 -21.97 20.65 10.72
CA ARG A 195 -21.69 20.66 9.28
C ARG A 195 -20.92 19.42 8.84
N ILE A 196 -20.01 18.90 9.67
CA ILE A 196 -19.24 17.68 9.40
C ILE A 196 -20.16 16.45 9.46
N SER A 197 -21.06 16.37 10.46
CA SER A 197 -21.98 15.24 10.65
C SER A 197 -22.89 14.97 9.44
N LYS A 198 -23.26 16.03 8.71
CA LYS A 198 -24.12 15.94 7.52
C LYS A 198 -23.44 15.35 6.27
N LYS A 199 -22.13 15.13 6.26
CA LYS A 199 -21.34 14.77 5.06
C LYS A 199 -20.97 13.28 4.89
N VAL A 200 -21.77 12.36 5.45
CA VAL A 200 -21.57 10.89 5.39
C VAL A 200 -20.42 10.42 6.29
N LEU A 201 -20.71 10.39 7.60
CA LEU A 201 -19.86 9.76 8.60
C LEU A 201 -19.98 8.23 8.58
N ASN A 202 -18.89 7.54 8.93
CA ASN A 202 -18.93 6.10 9.21
C ASN A 202 -19.56 5.80 10.59
N GLN A 203 -19.77 4.53 10.93
CA GLN A 203 -20.50 4.15 12.14
C GLN A 203 -19.79 4.55 13.45
N GLU A 204 -18.48 4.38 13.52
CA GLU A 204 -17.67 4.78 14.68
C GLU A 204 -17.67 6.29 14.89
N GLN A 205 -17.59 7.06 13.80
CA GLN A 205 -17.67 8.51 13.81
C GLN A 205 -19.06 9.01 14.22
N LYS A 206 -20.15 8.30 13.84
CA LYS A 206 -21.50 8.61 14.31
C LYS A 206 -21.64 8.42 15.82
N GLU A 207 -21.02 7.39 16.39
CA GLU A 207 -21.06 7.13 17.84
C GLU A 207 -20.29 8.21 18.63
N ILE A 208 -19.12 8.61 18.15
CA ILE A 208 -18.39 9.76 18.71
C ILE A 208 -19.27 11.01 18.64
N VAL A 209 -19.96 11.20 17.51
CA VAL A 209 -20.80 12.37 17.32
C VAL A 209 -21.96 12.43 18.30
N GLN A 210 -22.63 11.30 18.50
CA GLN A 210 -23.74 11.18 19.43
C GLN A 210 -23.31 11.45 20.88
N LYS A 211 -22.13 10.95 21.30
CA LYS A 211 -21.58 11.20 22.64
C LYS A 211 -21.35 12.69 22.88
N LEU A 212 -20.77 13.39 21.91
CA LEU A 212 -20.47 14.83 22.02
C LEU A 212 -21.76 15.69 22.04
N GLN A 213 -22.78 15.33 21.26
CA GLN A 213 -24.09 16.00 21.31
C GLN A 213 -24.75 15.87 22.68
N ASN A 214 -24.72 14.68 23.27
CA ASN A 214 -25.30 14.42 24.59
C ASN A 214 -24.56 15.19 25.71
N GLN A 215 -23.23 15.26 25.66
CA GLN A 215 -22.43 16.06 26.61
C GLN A 215 -22.75 17.56 26.52
N HIS A 216 -22.90 18.10 25.31
CA HIS A 216 -23.24 19.51 25.13
C HIS A 216 -24.68 19.82 25.60
N ALA A 217 -25.65 18.95 25.32
CA ALA A 217 -27.04 19.09 25.79
C ALA A 217 -27.11 19.12 27.32
N ASN A 218 -26.40 18.22 28.01
CA ASN A 218 -26.34 18.17 29.47
C ASN A 218 -25.70 19.44 30.07
N ASN A 219 -24.64 19.96 29.45
CA ASN A 219 -24.01 21.21 29.88
C ASN A 219 -24.90 22.46 29.67
N LYS A 220 -25.84 22.43 28.71
CA LYS A 220 -26.85 23.49 28.54
C LYS A 220 -27.96 23.42 29.58
N ALA A 221 -28.35 22.22 30.02
CA ALA A 221 -29.42 22.00 31.01
C ALA A 221 -29.02 22.30 32.46
N LEU A 222 -27.71 22.38 32.75
CA LEU A 222 -27.14 22.71 34.07
C LEU A 222 -26.97 24.22 34.34
N LYS A 223 -27.49 25.09 33.46
CA LYS A 223 -27.54 26.54 33.72
C LYS A 223 -28.86 26.90 34.41
N PRO A 224 -28.84 27.48 35.64
CA PRO A 224 -30.00 28.17 36.20
C PRO A 224 -30.34 29.44 35.41
#